data_AF-A0AA96FFC2-F1
#
_entry.id   AF-A0AA96FFC2-F1
#
_cell.length_a   1.000
_cell.length_b   1.000
_cell.length_c   1.000
_cell.angle_alpha   90.00
_cell.angle_beta   90.00
_cell.angle_gamma   90.00
#
_symmetry.space_group_name_H-M   'P 1'
#
loop_
_entity.id
_entity.type
_entity.pdbx_description
1 polymer ?
#
loop_
_entity_poly.entity_id
_entity_poly.type
_entity_poly.pdbx_seq_one_letter_code
_entity_poly.pdbx_strand_id
1 'polypeptide(L)'
;MNGTPPLSQLAAELESQMGPTIAQAVTGVDPTGSARLASQVRLAHATWTVAFTAMGRDRAIEWITKPNPLLGGRTPLCAIRDLDAAALHCATVLVAYSHRV
;
A
#
# COMPACT_ATOMS: atom_id res chain seq x y z
N MET A 1 -4.74 -21.03 -14.02
CA MET A 1 -3.39 -20.86 -13.45
C MET A 1 -3.46 -19.74 -12.42
N ASN A 2 -3.62 -20.05 -11.14
CA ASN A 2 -3.61 -19.03 -10.08
C ASN A 2 -2.22 -19.02 -9.43
N GLY A 3 -1.24 -18.51 -10.17
CA GLY A 3 0.06 -18.16 -9.59
C GLY A 3 -0.05 -16.77 -8.99
N THR A 4 0.31 -16.60 -7.72
CA THR A 4 0.42 -15.24 -7.17
C THR A 4 1.40 -14.45 -8.03
N PRO A 5 1.05 -13.24 -8.50
CA PRO A 5 1.92 -12.47 -9.39
C PRO A 5 3.32 -12.31 -8.78
N PRO A 6 4.37 -12.36 -9.61
CA PRO A 6 5.74 -12.20 -9.15
C PRO A 6 5.94 -10.81 -8.54
N LEU A 7 6.81 -10.72 -7.52
CA LEU A 7 7.05 -9.46 -6.80
C LEU A 7 7.51 -8.31 -7.69
N SER A 8 8.31 -8.63 -8.73
CA SER A 8 8.75 -7.66 -9.73
C SER A 8 7.59 -7.06 -10.52
N GLN A 9 6.55 -7.85 -10.81
CA GLN A 9 5.34 -7.36 -11.47
C GLN A 9 4.54 -6.46 -10.53
N LEU A 10 4.36 -6.87 -9.27
CA LEU A 10 3.67 -6.04 -8.27
C LEU A 10 4.38 -4.70 -8.03
N ALA A 11 5.71 -4.71 -7.97
CA ALA A 11 6.51 -3.50 -7.84
C ALA A 11 6.37 -2.59 -9.07
N ALA A 12 6.41 -3.15 -10.28
CA ALA A 12 6.20 -2.39 -11.52
C ALA A 12 4.79 -1.78 -11.62
N GLU A 13 3.76 -2.52 -11.18
CA GLU A 13 2.38 -2.02 -11.12
C GLU A 13 2.27 -0.85 -10.13
N LEU A 14 2.88 -0.96 -8.95
CA LEU A 14 2.95 0.14 -7.99
C LEU A 14 3.66 1.35 -8.61
N GLU A 15 4.87 1.18 -9.17
CA GLU A 15 5.61 2.28 -9.79
C GLU A 15 4.82 3.00 -10.89
N SER A 16 4.12 2.25 -11.75
CA SER A 16 3.28 2.82 -12.79
C SER A 16 2.09 3.62 -12.22
N GLN A 17 1.49 3.13 -11.14
CA GLN A 17 0.25 3.69 -10.60
C GLN A 17 0.48 4.85 -9.64
N MET A 18 1.46 4.79 -8.73
CA MET A 18 1.72 5.84 -7.74
C MET A 18 2.94 6.72 -8.07
N GLY A 19 3.72 6.34 -9.09
CA GLY A 19 4.98 6.98 -9.43
C GLY A 19 6.16 6.40 -8.64
N PRO A 20 7.39 6.51 -9.18
CA PRO A 20 8.56 5.79 -8.68
C PRO A 20 8.93 6.18 -7.24
N THR A 21 8.81 7.45 -6.87
CA THR A 21 9.17 7.93 -5.53
C THR A 21 8.27 7.35 -4.44
N ILE A 22 6.95 7.27 -4.69
CA ILE A 22 6.00 6.75 -3.71
C ILE A 22 6.13 5.23 -3.64
N ALA A 23 6.25 4.56 -4.79
CA ALA A 23 6.47 3.12 -4.83
C ALA A 23 7.72 2.72 -4.03
N GLN A 24 8.86 3.38 -4.23
CA GLN A 24 10.09 3.14 -3.46
C GLN A 24 9.92 3.45 -1.97
N ALA A 25 9.20 4.52 -1.62
CA ALA A 25 8.97 4.87 -0.23
C ALA A 25 8.08 3.83 0.50
N VAL A 26 7.16 3.19 -0.23
CA VAL A 26 6.24 2.19 0.29
C VAL A 26 6.88 0.79 0.34
N THR A 27 7.62 0.40 -0.69
CA THR A 27 8.31 -0.90 -0.74
C THR A 27 9.57 -0.91 0.11
N GLY A 28 10.14 0.25 0.40
CA GLY A 28 11.36 0.39 1.18
C GLY A 28 12.61 0.33 0.30
N VAL A 29 13.56 1.20 0.58
CA VAL A 29 14.90 1.19 -0.04
C VAL A 29 15.76 0.17 0.70
N ASP A 30 15.45 -1.12 0.58
CA ASP A 30 16.31 -2.19 1.12
C ASP A 30 17.03 -2.91 -0.03
N PRO A 31 18.34 -2.64 -0.25
CA PRO A 31 19.11 -3.26 -1.32
C PRO A 31 19.37 -4.76 -1.10
N THR A 32 18.97 -5.35 0.03
CA THR A 32 19.30 -6.75 0.37
C THR A 32 18.31 -7.79 -0.17
N GLY A 33 17.24 -7.39 -0.86
CA GLY A 33 16.32 -8.34 -1.52
C GLY A 33 15.69 -9.35 -0.54
N SER A 34 15.44 -8.92 0.69
CA SER A 34 15.03 -9.80 1.80
C SER A 34 13.54 -10.21 1.70
N ALA A 35 13.16 -11.32 2.35
CA ALA A 35 11.75 -11.73 2.47
C ALA A 35 10.84 -10.64 3.10
N ARG A 36 11.44 -9.69 3.83
CA ARG A 36 10.74 -8.51 4.36
C ARG A 36 10.26 -7.59 3.24
N LEU A 37 11.09 -7.34 2.23
CA LEU A 37 10.74 -6.56 1.04
C LEU A 37 9.58 -7.21 0.27
N ALA A 38 9.58 -8.54 0.15
CA ALA A 38 8.49 -9.29 -0.47
C ALA A 38 7.15 -9.08 0.24
N SER A 39 7.14 -9.14 1.57
CA SER A 39 5.94 -8.89 2.37
C SER A 39 5.48 -7.44 2.27
N GLN A 40 6.41 -6.48 2.24
CA GLN A 40 6.11 -5.06 2.09
C GLN A 40 5.46 -4.78 0.73
N VAL A 41 6.03 -5.31 -0.37
CA VAL A 41 5.47 -5.16 -1.73
C VAL A 41 4.05 -5.75 -1.82
N ARG A 42 3.81 -6.92 -1.24
CA ARG A 42 2.49 -7.56 -1.25
C ARG A 42 1.47 -6.75 -0.44
N LEU A 43 1.86 -6.31 0.77
CA LEU A 43 1.00 -5.51 1.64
C LEU A 43 0.71 -4.14 1.03
N ALA A 44 1.71 -3.52 0.41
CA ALA A 44 1.60 -2.29 -0.35
C ALA A 44 0.59 -2.41 -1.49
N HIS A 45 0.75 -3.45 -2.32
CA HIS A 45 -0.12 -3.69 -3.47
C HIS A 45 -1.58 -3.95 -3.04
N ALA A 46 -1.79 -4.78 -2.03
CA ALA A 46 -3.12 -5.06 -1.51
C ALA A 46 -3.79 -3.79 -0.95
N THR A 47 -3.05 -3.03 -0.13
CA THR A 47 -3.53 -1.76 0.46
C THR A 47 -3.84 -0.74 -0.62
N TRP A 48 -2.95 -0.57 -1.59
CA TRP A 48 -3.11 0.35 -2.71
C TRP A 48 -4.29 -0.02 -3.57
N THR A 49 -4.50 -1.30 -3.89
CA THR A 49 -5.63 -1.76 -4.71
C THR A 49 -6.96 -1.39 -4.05
N VAL A 50 -7.10 -1.61 -2.74
CA VAL A 50 -8.33 -1.22 -2.02
C VAL A 50 -8.53 0.29 -2.06
N ALA A 51 -7.49 1.08 -1.76
CA ALA A 51 -7.59 2.53 -1.78
C ALA A 51 -7.91 3.05 -3.20
N PHE A 52 -7.17 2.61 -4.20
CA PHE A 52 -7.37 2.98 -5.60
C PHE A 52 -8.78 2.67 -6.09
N THR A 53 -9.28 1.47 -5.83
CA THR A 53 -10.65 1.07 -6.22
C THR A 53 -11.70 1.90 -5.49
N ALA A 54 -11.49 2.27 -4.23
CA ALA A 54 -12.46 3.02 -3.44
C ALA A 54 -12.52 4.50 -3.80
N MET A 55 -11.37 5.18 -3.97
CA MET A 55 -11.34 6.65 -4.06
C MET A 55 -10.66 7.20 -5.32
N GLY A 56 -10.13 6.34 -6.19
CA GLY A 56 -9.35 6.75 -7.35
C GLY A 56 -7.92 7.17 -6.99
N ARG A 57 -7.09 7.33 -8.03
CA ARG A 57 -5.63 7.50 -7.92
C ARG A 57 -5.20 8.63 -6.98
N ASP A 58 -5.64 9.85 -7.23
CA ASP A 58 -5.09 11.04 -6.56
C ASP A 58 -5.46 11.05 -5.06
N ARG A 59 -6.69 10.66 -4.74
CA ARG A 59 -7.12 10.50 -3.34
C ARG A 59 -6.43 9.32 -2.67
N ALA A 60 -6.16 8.23 -3.38
CA ALA A 60 -5.42 7.09 -2.82
C ALA A 60 -3.97 7.48 -2.49
N ILE A 61 -3.33 8.28 -3.34
CA ILE A 61 -2.00 8.86 -3.06
C ILE A 61 -2.05 9.74 -1.81
N GLU A 62 -3.02 10.65 -1.74
CA GLU A 62 -3.21 11.53 -0.60
C GLU A 62 -3.42 10.73 0.69
N TRP A 63 -4.28 9.71 0.65
CA TRP A 63 -4.58 8.86 1.78
C TRP A 63 -3.35 8.07 2.26
N ILE A 64 -2.56 7.51 1.35
CA ILE A 64 -1.35 6.74 1.70
C ILE A 64 -0.24 7.60 2.31
N THR A 65 -0.16 8.88 1.90
CA THR A 65 0.90 9.80 2.29
C THR A 65 0.54 10.69 3.48
N LYS A 66 -0.74 10.83 3.82
CA LYS A 66 -1.18 11.67 4.95
C LYS A 66 -1.41 10.89 6.25
N PRO A 67 -1.24 11.55 7.41
CA PRO A 67 -1.62 11.00 8.70
C PRO A 67 -3.05 10.47 8.71
N ASN A 68 -3.23 9.24 9.18
CA ASN A 68 -4.53 8.62 9.32
C ASN A 68 -4.85 8.46 10.82
N PRO A 69 -5.97 9.03 11.31
CA PRO A 69 -6.39 8.87 12.71
C PRO A 69 -6.51 7.41 13.16
N LEU A 70 -6.91 6.51 12.27
CA LEU A 70 -7.05 5.08 12.54
C LEU A 70 -5.72 4.36 12.72
N LEU A 71 -4.62 4.99 12.29
CA LEU A 71 -3.27 4.49 12.45
C LEU A 71 -2.51 5.23 13.57
N GLY A 72 -3.24 5.91 14.47
CA GLY A 72 -2.65 6.70 15.55
C GLY A 72 -1.91 7.94 15.04
N GLY A 73 -2.37 8.53 13.93
CA GLY A 73 -1.69 9.67 13.29
C GLY A 73 -0.49 9.28 12.42
N ARG A 74 -0.17 7.99 12.30
CA ARG A 74 0.79 7.51 11.30
C ARG A 74 0.18 7.51 9.90
N THR A 75 1.02 7.55 8.89
CA THR A 75 0.59 7.36 7.50
C THR A 75 0.43 5.87 7.20
N PRO A 76 -0.46 5.47 6.25
CA PRO A 76 -0.51 4.10 5.77
C PRO A 76 0.84 3.60 5.22
N LEU A 77 1.63 4.49 4.61
CA LEU A 77 3.00 4.19 4.19
C LEU A 77 3.88 3.70 5.36
N CYS A 78 3.84 4.36 6.51
CA CYS A 78 4.58 3.90 7.70
C CYS A 78 4.10 2.52 8.15
N ALA A 79 2.78 2.29 8.19
CA ALA A 79 2.23 1.00 8.57
C ALA A 79 2.64 -0.13 7.60
N ILE A 80 2.76 0.15 6.30
CA ILE A 80 3.26 -0.82 5.31
C ILE A 80 4.73 -1.15 5.58
N ARG A 81 5.57 -0.15 5.86
CA ARG A 81 6.99 -0.34 6.19
C ARG A 81 7.19 -1.17 7.46
N ASP A 82 6.31 -0.97 8.43
CA ASP A 82 6.30 -1.70 9.71
C ASP A 82 5.71 -3.11 9.59
N LEU A 83 5.13 -3.47 8.42
CA LEU A 83 4.35 -4.70 8.21
C LEU A 83 3.15 -4.82 9.17
N ASP A 84 2.56 -3.69 9.55
CA ASP A 84 1.40 -3.61 10.43
C ASP A 84 0.10 -3.87 9.65
N ALA A 85 -0.06 -5.12 9.21
CA ALA A 85 -1.18 -5.54 8.38
C ALA A 85 -2.53 -5.42 9.10
N ALA A 86 -2.55 -5.55 10.44
CA ALA A 86 -3.77 -5.42 11.23
C ALA A 86 -4.30 -3.98 11.22
N ALA A 87 -3.43 -2.99 11.46
CA ALA A 87 -3.83 -1.59 11.41
C ALA A 87 -4.27 -1.18 9.99
N LEU A 88 -3.57 -1.65 8.96
CA LEU A 88 -3.94 -1.43 7.57
C LEU A 88 -5.27 -2.08 7.20
N HIS A 89 -5.56 -3.28 7.70
CA HIS A 89 -6.85 -3.92 7.46
C HIS A 89 -8.01 -3.06 8.00
N CYS A 90 -7.91 -2.58 9.24
CA CYS A 90 -8.92 -1.69 9.82
C CYS A 90 -9.10 -0.40 9.00
N ALA A 91 -7.99 0.22 8.58
CA ALA A 91 -8.04 1.46 7.82
C ALA A 91 -8.60 1.26 6.39
N THR A 92 -8.22 0.17 5.71
CA THR A 92 -8.68 -0.15 4.35
C THR A 92 -10.14 -0.58 4.30
N VAL A 93 -10.63 -1.28 5.33
CA VAL A 93 -12.05 -1.62 5.47
C VAL A 93 -12.90 -0.35 5.52
N LEU A 94 -12.53 0.63 6.36
CA LEU A 94 -13.27 1.89 6.46
C LEU A 94 -13.25 2.70 5.15
N VAL A 95 -12.11 2.71 4.46
CA VAL A 95 -12.00 3.30 3.12
C VAL A 95 -12.96 2.62 2.14
N ALA A 96 -13.01 1.29 2.12
CA ALA A 96 -13.88 0.55 1.21
C ALA A 96 -15.37 0.78 1.48
N TYR A 97 -15.77 0.98 2.75
CA TYR A 97 -17.16 1.28 3.12
C TYR A 97 -17.55 2.74 2.87
N SER A 98 -16.66 3.69 3.12
CA SER A 98 -16.99 5.13 3.07
C SER A 98 -17.18 5.67 1.66
N HIS A 99 -16.70 4.95 0.64
CA HIS A 99 -16.71 5.39 -0.77
C HIS A 99 -17.61 4.53 -1.68
N ARG A 100 -18.49 3.70 -1.11
CA ARG A 100 -19.47 2.89 -1.86
C ARG A 100 -20.81 3.59 -2.13
N VAL A 101 -20.83 4.93 -2.12
CA VAL A 101 -22.05 5.76 -2.28
C VAL A 101 -22.07 6.46 -3.63
#